data_AF-A0A4Y7RIP3-F1
#
_entry.id   AF-A0A4Y7RIP3-F1
#
_cell.length_a   1.000
_cell.length_b   1.000
_cell.length_c   1.000
_cell.angle_alpha   90.00
_cell.angle_beta   90.00
_cell.angle_gamma   90.00
#
_symmetry.space_group_name_H-M   'P 1'
#
loop_
_entity.id
_entity.type
_entity.pdbx_description
1 polymer ?
#
loop_
_entity_poly.entity_id
_entity_poly.type
_entity_poly.pdbx_seq_one_letter_code
_entity_poly.pdbx_strand_id
1 'polypeptide(L)'
;HQLFLVTRVRAVPGEPEKHRCIAAFHHRWCYGKLPLLCVTRLKHLAATKANAALIRRDLDRYRDGVKKSRKIPCPYTSFLAGTAFSVDID
;
A
#
# COMPACT_ATOMS: atom_id res chain seq x y z
N HIS A 1 15.82 3.31 -4.41
CA HIS A 1 15.26 2.61 -3.24
C HIS A 1 13.96 1.91 -3.61
N GLN A 2 13.64 0.79 -2.95
CA GLN A 2 12.44 0.00 -3.17
C GLN A 2 11.53 0.05 -1.93
N LEU A 3 10.22 0.10 -2.14
CA LEU A 3 9.19 0.03 -1.11
C LEU A 3 8.25 -1.12 -1.44
N PHE A 4 7.97 -1.97 -0.46
CA PHE A 4 6.94 -3.01 -0.56
C PHE A 4 5.93 -2.83 0.57
N LEU A 5 4.65 -2.72 0.21
CA LEU A 5 3.56 -2.75 1.17
C LEU A 5 3.03 -4.17 1.27
N VAL A 6 3.12 -4.73 2.48
CA VAL A 6 2.73 -6.10 2.77
C VAL A 6 1.64 -6.08 3.83
N THR A 7 0.62 -6.90 3.63
CA THR A 7 -0.48 -7.05 4.58
C THR A 7 -0.90 -8.51 4.70
N ARG A 8 -1.59 -8.84 5.79
CA ARG A 8 -2.20 -10.16 6.01
C ARG A 8 -3.63 -10.15 5.48
N VAL A 9 -3.87 -10.98 4.48
CA VAL A 9 -5.20 -11.18 3.91
C VAL A 9 -5.49 -12.65 3.68
N ARG A 10 -6.77 -12.98 3.75
CA ARG A 10 -7.32 -14.25 3.27
C ARG A 10 -7.79 -14.04 1.84
N ALA A 11 -7.04 -14.57 0.88
CA ALA A 11 -7.35 -14.42 -0.55
C ALA A 11 -8.45 -15.39 -1.02
N VAL A 12 -8.56 -16.54 -0.36
CA VAL A 12 -9.49 -17.61 -0.67
C VAL A 12 -10.27 -17.95 0.61
N PRO A 13 -11.62 -17.98 0.58
CA PRO A 13 -12.42 -18.42 1.72
C PRO A 13 -11.99 -19.81 2.21
N GLY A 14 -11.78 -19.97 3.51
CA GLY A 14 -11.33 -21.23 4.12
C GLY A 14 -9.80 -21.41 4.21
N GLU A 15 -9.00 -20.61 3.50
CA GLU A 15 -7.54 -20.65 3.66
C GLU A 15 -7.05 -19.80 4.86
N PRO A 16 -5.88 -20.14 5.45
CA PRO A 16 -5.23 -19.28 6.41
C PRO A 16 -4.85 -17.94 5.77
N GLU A 17 -4.79 -16.89 6.60
CA GLU A 17 -4.25 -15.61 6.15
C GLU A 17 -2.78 -15.77 5.78
N LYS A 18 -2.40 -15.17 4.64
CA LYS A 18 -1.01 -15.15 4.17
C LYS A 18 -0.58 -13.70 4.01
N HIS A 19 0.72 -13.46 4.21
CA HIS A 19 1.32 -12.18 3.84
C HIS A 19 1.29 -12.04 2.33
N ARG A 20 0.72 -10.94 1.85
CA ARG A 20 0.66 -10.60 0.42
C ARG A 20 1.20 -9.20 0.22
N CYS A 21 2.02 -9.04 -0.82
CA CYS A 21 2.40 -7.74 -1.32
C CYS A 21 1.19 -7.10 -2.02
N ILE A 22 0.80 -5.91 -1.57
CA ILE A 22 -0.34 -5.17 -2.12
C ILE A 22 0.09 -3.97 -2.97
N ALA A 23 1.33 -3.53 -2.82
CA ALA A 23 1.94 -2.49 -3.65
C ALA A 23 3.48 -2.60 -3.62
N ALA A 24 4.13 -2.29 -4.74
CA ALA A 24 5.57 -2.23 -4.86
C ALA A 24 5.98 -0.98 -5.65
N PHE A 25 6.93 -0.21 -5.11
CA PHE A 25 7.44 1.01 -5.74
C PHE A 25 8.95 0.98 -5.82
N HIS A 26 9.47 1.54 -6.91
CA HIS A 26 10.89 1.77 -7.08
C HIS A 26 11.12 3.24 -7.41
N HIS A 27 11.82 3.95 -6.51
CA HIS A 27 12.21 5.33 -6.72
C HIS A 27 13.70 5.41 -6.96
N ARG A 28 14.10 5.82 -8.17
CA ARG A 28 15.51 5.89 -8.57
C ARG A 28 16.27 6.94 -7.77
N TRP A 29 15.66 8.08 -7.49
CA TRP A 29 16.30 9.28 -6.94
C TRP A 29 16.06 9.52 -5.45
N CYS A 30 15.57 8.51 -4.74
CA CYS A 30 15.30 8.62 -3.31
C CYS A 30 16.57 8.13 -2.61
N TYR A 31 17.31 9.00 -1.94
CA TYR A 31 18.61 8.68 -1.32
C TYR A 31 18.72 9.26 0.09
N GLY A 32 19.74 8.83 0.84
CA GLY A 32 20.01 9.35 2.18
C GLY A 32 18.79 9.19 3.11
N LYS A 33 18.29 10.32 3.63
CA LYS A 33 17.15 10.36 4.56
C LYS A 33 15.78 10.38 3.86
N LEU A 34 15.73 10.60 2.54
CA LEU A 34 14.48 10.70 1.79
C LEU A 34 13.56 9.48 1.94
N PRO A 35 14.06 8.21 1.91
CA PRO A 35 13.17 7.06 2.08
C PRO A 35 12.42 7.08 3.42
N LEU A 36 13.09 7.50 4.50
CA LEU A 36 12.50 7.59 5.83
C LEU A 36 11.46 8.72 5.91
N LEU A 37 11.71 9.85 5.24
CA LEU A 37 10.74 10.95 5.13
C LEU A 37 9.50 10.50 4.35
N CYS A 38 9.66 9.79 3.24
CA CYS A 38 8.54 9.25 2.46
C CYS A 38 7.71 8.24 3.28
N VAL A 39 8.36 7.34 4.04
CA VAL A 39 7.65 6.42 4.95
C VAL A 39 6.90 7.20 6.03
N THR A 40 7.50 8.24 6.59
CA THR A 40 6.87 9.09 7.61
C THR A 40 5.65 9.82 7.04
N ARG A 41 5.77 10.39 5.84
CA ARG A 41 4.66 11.02 5.10
C ARG A 41 3.55 10.01 4.81
N LEU A 42 3.88 8.81 4.35
CA LEU A 42 2.90 7.75 4.13
C LEU A 42 2.16 7.38 5.42
N LYS A 43 2.88 7.28 6.54
CA LYS A 43 2.28 7.02 7.85
C LYS A 43 1.29 8.12 8.25
N HIS A 44 1.65 9.39 8.07
CA HIS A 44 0.75 10.50 8.34
C HIS A 44 -0.49 10.50 7.43
N LEU A 45 -0.30 10.27 6.13
CA LEU A 45 -1.39 10.17 5.18
C LEU A 45 -2.34 9.02 5.54
N ALA A 46 -1.81 7.85 5.89
CA ALA A 46 -2.58 6.67 6.27
C ALA A 46 -3.32 6.85 7.61
N ALA A 47 -2.82 7.71 8.51
CA ALA A 47 -3.42 7.96 9.81
C ALA A 47 -4.66 8.87 9.77
N THR A 48 -4.88 9.62 8.68
CA THR A 48 -6.08 10.46 8.55
C THR A 48 -7.34 9.58 8.47
N LYS A 49 -8.43 9.98 9.15
CA LYS A 49 -9.66 9.16 9.26
C LYS A 49 -10.24 8.78 7.89
N ALA A 50 -10.24 9.71 6.94
CA ALA A 50 -10.74 9.48 5.60
C ALA A 50 -9.90 8.44 4.83
N ASN A 51 -8.57 8.61 4.84
CA ASN A 51 -7.68 7.67 4.15
C ASN A 51 -7.69 6.30 4.82
N ALA A 52 -7.73 6.24 6.16
CA ALA A 52 -7.81 4.99 6.91
C ALA A 52 -9.08 4.19 6.55
N ALA A 53 -10.22 4.86 6.41
CA ALA A 53 -11.47 4.23 5.99
C ALA A 53 -11.38 3.67 4.56
N LEU A 54 -10.77 4.43 3.65
CA LEU A 54 -10.58 3.99 2.26
C LEU A 54 -9.56 2.86 2.13
N ILE A 55 -8.46 2.89 2.87
CA ILE A 55 -7.48 1.79 2.97
C ILE A 55 -8.18 0.52 3.47
N ARG A 56 -8.98 0.62 4.54
CA ARG A 56 -9.70 -0.54 5.09
C ARG A 56 -10.67 -1.14 4.08
N ARG A 57 -11.46 -0.30 3.40
CA ARG A 57 -12.35 -0.73 2.30
C ARG A 57 -11.59 -1.42 1.17
N ASP A 58 -10.40 -0.93 0.83
CA ASP A 58 -9.54 -1.49 -0.21
C ASP A 58 -9.01 -2.89 0.20
N LEU A 59 -8.64 -3.05 1.47
CA LEU A 59 -8.21 -4.31 2.06
C LEU A 59 -9.35 -5.34 2.18
N ASP A 60 -10.53 -4.91 2.62
CA ASP A 60 -11.71 -5.77 2.75
C ASP A 60 -12.13 -6.31 1.38
N ARG A 61 -12.15 -5.44 0.36
CA ARG A 61 -12.40 -5.88 -1.02
C ARG A 61 -11.36 -6.89 -1.51
N TYR A 62 -10.09 -6.73 -1.13
CA TYR A 62 -9.05 -7.68 -1.49
C TYR A 62 -9.23 -9.04 -0.79
N ARG A 63 -9.79 -9.05 0.43
CA ARG A 63 -10.17 -10.26 1.16
C ARG A 63 -11.38 -10.97 0.55
N ASP A 64 -12.38 -10.21 0.10
CA ASP A 64 -13.68 -10.76 -0.34
C ASP A 64 -13.66 -11.40 -1.73
N GLY A 65 -12.58 -11.25 -2.51
CA GLY A 65 -12.54 -11.88 -3.83
C GLY A 65 -11.30 -11.62 -4.65
N VAL A 66 -10.31 -12.49 -4.50
CA VAL A 66 -9.20 -12.66 -5.48
C VAL A 66 -9.68 -13.47 -6.71
N LYS A 67 -10.98 -13.48 -7.03
CA LYS A 67 -11.51 -14.23 -8.19
C LYS A 67 -11.11 -13.63 -9.54
N LYS A 68 -10.70 -12.35 -9.58
CA LYS A 68 -10.10 -11.73 -10.76
C LYS A 68 -8.86 -10.96 -10.32
N SER A 69 -7.71 -11.45 -10.72
CA SER A 69 -6.41 -10.77 -10.66
C SER A 69 -6.57 -9.33 -11.17
N ARG A 70 -6.78 -8.39 -10.25
CA ARG A 70 -6.52 -6.99 -10.56
C ARG A 70 -5.00 -6.87 -10.65
N LYS A 71 -4.50 -6.17 -11.67
CA LYS A 71 -3.07 -5.85 -11.80
C LYS A 71 -2.52 -5.18 -10.52
N ILE A 72 -3.39 -4.49 -9.77
CA ILE A 72 -3.08 -3.84 -8.51
C ILE A 72 -4.07 -4.34 -7.43
N PRO A 73 -3.61 -5.09 -6.40
CA PRO A 73 -4.46 -5.65 -5.34
C PRO A 73 -5.27 -4.60 -4.58
N CYS A 74 -4.60 -3.53 -4.14
CA CYS A 74 -5.17 -2.46 -3.34
C CYS A 74 -4.88 -1.12 -4.04
N PRO A 75 -5.72 -0.69 -5.01
CA PRO A 75 -5.47 0.49 -5.82
C PRO A 75 -5.38 1.79 -5.02
N TYR A 76 -6.23 1.99 -4.02
CA TYR A 76 -6.20 3.22 -3.23
C TYR A 76 -4.98 3.24 -2.30
N THR A 77 -4.67 2.11 -1.68
CA THR A 77 -3.47 1.99 -0.83
C THR A 77 -2.19 2.19 -1.66
N SER A 78 -2.17 1.66 -2.88
CA SER A 78 -1.07 1.90 -3.84
C SER A 78 -0.99 3.37 -4.24
N PHE A 79 -2.11 4.00 -4.56
CA PHE A 79 -2.14 5.42 -4.89
C PHE A 79 -1.54 6.27 -3.76
N LEU A 80 -1.95 6.04 -2.51
CA LEU A 80 -1.46 6.80 -1.36
C LEU A 80 0.05 6.64 -1.15
N ALA A 81 0.56 5.42 -1.33
CA ALA A 81 1.98 5.12 -1.28
C ALA A 81 2.76 5.80 -2.41
N GLY A 82 2.21 5.78 -3.63
CA GLY A 82 2.78 6.50 -4.78
C GLY A 82 2.88 8.00 -4.49
N THR A 83 1.81 8.62 -4.01
CA THR A 83 1.81 10.05 -3.63
C THR A 83 2.89 10.36 -2.59
N ALA A 84 3.02 9.52 -1.55
CA ALA A 84 4.02 9.73 -0.51
C ALA A 84 5.46 9.61 -1.02
N PHE A 85 5.70 8.83 -2.08
CA PHE A 85 7.01 8.51 -2.64
C PHE A 85 7.29 9.18 -3.99
N SER A 86 6.45 10.11 -4.46
CA SER A 86 6.61 10.75 -5.78
C SER A 86 6.37 12.26 -5.80
N VAL A 87 5.68 12.82 -4.80
CA VAL A 87 5.41 14.27 -4.72
C VAL A 87 6.46 14.93 -3.84
N ASP A 88 7.06 16.04 -4.30
CA ASP A 88 7.92 16.94 -3.53
C ASP A 88 8.85 16.22 -2.53
N ILE A 89 9.80 15.48 -3.09
CA ILE A 89 10.82 14.72 -2.34
C ILE A 89 12.18 15.43 -2.33
N ASP A 90 12.23 16.65 -2.84
CA ASP A 90 13.41 17.52 -2.92
C ASP A 90 13.59 18.34 -1.63
#